data_AF-A0A846PY85-F1
#
_entry.id   AF-A0A846PY85-F1
#
_cell.length_a   1.000
_cell.length_b   1.000
_cell.length_c   1.000
_cell.angle_alpha   90.00
_cell.angle_beta   90.00
_cell.angle_gamma   90.00
#
_symmetry.space_group_name_H-M   'P 1'
#
loop_
_entity.id
_entity.type
_entity.pdbx_description
1 polymer ?
#
loop_
_entity_poly.entity_id
_entity_poly.type
_entity_poly.pdbx_seq_one_letter_code
_entity_poly.pdbx_strand_id
1 'polypeptide(L)'
;MLNNTGNTSLQSELQRGVPKLNYLLIISFGLIFVAILSSTFVYAETTSVNVEGNSYSIDYNADGLTVNNVEPDLDFISLIFSVDVTSSPGTLEVTFERSFFDSIYQGSDDAFIVLADGDEPSYSETETTATSRTLSITLPSGTEEVEIIGTVFASPQPEPEPEPTPEPEPEPEPEPKPEPTPQPKPEEKPQPTPEEKPTPKPEEKPRTECGPGTILKDGVCVLDQRCGPGTVLEDGVCVVVSTPQPTASPSGMGKELVYGIIAAFVVAGIVGIILALMSKASKSS
;
A
#
# COMPACT_ATOMS: atom_id res chain seq x y z
N MET A 1 35.25 85.29 5.38
CA MET A 1 34.75 84.81 4.09
C MET A 1 34.04 83.48 4.31
N LEU A 2 32.76 83.44 3.91
CA LEU A 2 31.94 82.29 3.50
C LEU A 2 31.80 81.05 4.42
N ASN A 3 30.61 80.96 5.03
CA ASN A 3 29.72 79.80 5.21
C ASN A 3 30.19 78.45 4.62
N ASN A 4 30.00 77.35 5.34
CA ASN A 4 28.68 76.70 5.42
C ASN A 4 28.63 75.60 6.50
N THR A 5 27.50 75.56 7.18
CA THR A 5 27.22 74.81 8.40
C THR A 5 26.83 73.38 8.08
N GLY A 6 27.34 72.43 8.87
CA GLY A 6 26.85 71.06 8.85
C GLY A 6 25.49 70.90 9.52
N ASN A 7 24.94 69.71 9.27
CA ASN A 7 23.89 69.03 10.01
C ASN A 7 22.42 69.33 9.64
N THR A 8 21.93 68.50 8.70
CA THR A 8 20.84 67.53 8.91
C THR A 8 19.58 68.07 9.59
N SER A 9 18.61 68.44 8.76
CA SER A 9 17.21 68.64 9.15
C SER A 9 16.32 67.72 8.33
N LEU A 10 15.77 66.72 9.02
CA LEU A 10 14.40 66.22 8.88
C LEU A 10 13.82 66.06 7.46
N GLN A 11 14.12 64.92 6.85
CA GLN A 11 13.23 64.24 5.90
C GLN A 11 13.09 62.77 6.36
N SER A 12 12.61 62.59 7.59
CA SER A 12 11.94 61.36 8.00
C SER A 12 10.48 61.49 7.57
N GLU A 13 10.02 60.57 6.72
CA GLU A 13 8.69 59.95 6.69
C GLU A 13 8.27 59.67 5.24
N LEU A 14 7.76 58.45 5.03
CA LEU A 14 7.11 57.94 3.81
C LEU A 14 7.98 57.44 2.65
N GLN A 15 8.94 56.56 2.98
CA GLN A 15 9.25 55.45 2.07
C GLN A 15 8.88 54.12 2.76
N ARG A 16 7.59 54.02 3.13
CA ARG A 16 6.95 52.77 3.54
C ARG A 16 6.90 51.88 2.30
N GLY A 17 7.61 50.76 2.36
CA GLY A 17 7.84 49.85 1.25
C GLY A 17 6.56 49.56 0.46
N VAL A 18 6.60 49.88 -0.83
CA VAL A 18 5.62 49.42 -1.81
C VAL A 18 5.69 47.89 -1.80
N PRO A 19 4.64 47.15 -1.39
CA PRO A 19 4.67 45.71 -1.51
C PRO A 19 4.78 45.38 -3.00
N LYS A 20 5.80 44.59 -3.34
CA LYS A 20 6.06 44.10 -4.70
C LYS A 20 4.75 43.56 -5.27
N LEU A 21 4.26 44.19 -6.33
CA LEU A 21 3.03 43.84 -7.09
C LEU A 21 3.01 42.38 -7.60
N ASN A 22 4.13 41.67 -7.44
CA ASN A 22 4.31 40.27 -7.82
C ASN A 22 3.86 39.25 -6.76
N TYR A 23 3.77 39.63 -5.48
CA TYR A 23 3.41 38.68 -4.41
C TYR A 23 1.90 38.39 -4.35
N LEU A 24 1.06 39.36 -4.71
CA LEU A 24 -0.40 39.21 -4.69
C LEU A 24 -0.89 38.22 -5.75
N LEU A 25 -0.22 38.18 -6.92
CA LEU A 25 -0.47 37.18 -7.96
C LEU A 25 -0.02 35.78 -7.53
N ILE A 26 1.12 35.65 -6.84
CA ILE A 26 1.63 34.34 -6.39
C ILE A 26 0.72 33.75 -5.31
N ILE A 27 0.18 34.57 -4.39
CA ILE A 27 -0.78 34.12 -3.37
C ILE A 27 -2.12 33.73 -4.02
N SER A 28 -2.57 34.47 -5.03
CA SER A 28 -3.79 34.16 -5.82
C SER A 28 -3.67 32.84 -6.59
N PHE A 29 -2.57 32.62 -7.31
CA PHE A 29 -2.31 31.36 -8.01
C PHE A 29 -2.10 30.20 -7.05
N GLY A 30 -1.45 30.40 -5.90
CA GLY A 30 -1.30 29.39 -4.87
C GLY A 30 -2.65 28.93 -4.29
N LEU A 31 -3.56 29.87 -4.02
CA LEU A 31 -4.91 29.54 -3.54
C LEU A 31 -5.77 28.85 -4.62
N ILE A 32 -5.62 29.22 -5.90
CA ILE A 32 -6.30 28.56 -7.01
C ILE A 32 -5.72 27.15 -7.26
N PHE A 33 -4.41 26.96 -7.11
CA PHE A 33 -3.78 25.65 -7.25
C PHE A 33 -4.11 24.70 -6.08
N VAL A 34 -4.23 25.24 -4.86
CA VAL A 34 -4.75 24.50 -3.69
C VAL A 34 -6.24 24.18 -3.84
N ALA A 35 -7.03 25.06 -4.49
CA ALA A 35 -8.42 24.78 -4.84
C ALA A 35 -8.59 23.69 -5.92
N ILE A 36 -7.63 23.55 -6.85
CA ILE A 36 -7.65 22.46 -7.86
C ILE A 36 -7.20 21.11 -7.26
N LEU A 37 -6.38 21.14 -6.21
CA LEU A 37 -6.05 19.95 -5.38
C LEU A 37 -7.15 19.62 -4.36
N SER A 38 -8.25 20.37 -4.34
CA SER A 38 -9.41 20.08 -3.50
C SER A 38 -10.20 18.95 -4.15
N SER A 39 -9.76 17.73 -3.86
CA SER A 39 -10.59 16.55 -3.62
C SER A 39 -11.97 16.59 -4.31
N THR A 40 -12.07 15.91 -5.44
CA THR A 40 -13.28 15.15 -5.72
C THR A 40 -13.42 14.15 -4.58
N PHE A 41 -14.10 14.55 -3.50
CA PHE A 41 -14.64 13.61 -2.56
C PHE A 41 -15.63 12.78 -3.37
N VAL A 42 -15.23 11.57 -3.76
CA VAL A 42 -16.19 10.54 -4.15
C VAL A 42 -16.95 10.25 -2.87
N TYR A 43 -18.16 10.80 -2.77
CA TYR A 43 -19.05 10.45 -1.69
C TYR A 43 -19.54 9.03 -1.99
N ALA A 44 -18.99 8.06 -1.28
CA ALA A 44 -19.58 6.74 -1.22
C ALA A 44 -20.97 6.87 -0.59
N GLU A 45 -21.97 6.26 -1.21
CA GLU A 45 -23.27 6.04 -0.62
C GLU A 45 -23.16 4.94 0.45
N THR A 46 -24.05 4.98 1.43
CA THR A 46 -24.08 4.01 2.53
C THR A 46 -25.40 3.27 2.52
N THR A 47 -25.34 1.96 2.78
CA THR A 47 -26.52 1.14 3.07
C THR A 47 -26.31 0.39 4.38
N SER A 48 -27.40 0.06 5.07
CA SER A 48 -27.34 -0.61 6.37
C SER A 48 -27.88 -2.02 6.26
N VAL A 49 -27.10 -2.99 6.75
CA VAL A 49 -27.45 -4.41 6.78
C VAL A 49 -27.57 -4.88 8.22
N ASN A 50 -28.64 -5.58 8.55
CA ASN A 50 -28.85 -6.11 9.89
C ASN A 50 -28.51 -7.60 9.94
N VAL A 51 -27.52 -7.97 10.74
CA VAL A 51 -27.15 -9.36 11.01
C VAL A 51 -27.30 -9.63 12.50
N GLU A 52 -28.16 -10.59 12.85
CA GLU A 52 -28.43 -11.01 14.25
C GLU A 52 -28.81 -9.84 15.21
N GLY A 53 -29.42 -8.78 14.68
CA GLY A 53 -29.83 -7.60 15.45
C GLY A 53 -28.76 -6.51 15.59
N ASN A 54 -27.58 -6.70 15.00
CA ASN A 54 -26.56 -5.67 14.85
C ASN A 54 -26.64 -5.04 13.45
N SER A 55 -26.54 -3.72 13.37
CA SER A 55 -26.53 -2.98 12.11
C SER A 55 -25.10 -2.71 11.67
N TYR A 56 -24.79 -3.05 10.44
CA TYR A 56 -23.51 -2.81 9.78
C TYR A 56 -23.71 -1.86 8.61
N SER A 57 -22.79 -0.93 8.41
CA SER A 57 -22.81 -0.02 7.26
C SER A 57 -21.91 -0.57 6.16
N ILE A 58 -22.41 -0.53 4.94
CA ILE A 58 -21.65 -0.87 3.74
C ILE A 58 -21.53 0.39 2.90
N ASP A 59 -20.28 0.77 2.62
CA ASP A 59 -19.96 1.87 1.70
C ASP A 59 -19.95 1.36 0.27
N TYR A 60 -20.60 2.08 -0.64
CA TYR A 60 -20.60 1.74 -2.06
C TYR A 60 -20.65 2.97 -2.95
N ASN A 61 -20.26 2.81 -4.21
CA ASN A 61 -20.44 3.80 -5.26
C ASN A 61 -21.08 3.12 -6.47
N ALA A 62 -22.13 3.73 -7.00
CA ALA A 62 -22.94 3.19 -8.08
C ALA A 62 -22.86 4.11 -9.29
N ASP A 63 -22.31 3.63 -10.40
CA ASP A 63 -22.33 4.32 -11.69
C ASP A 63 -23.24 3.58 -12.67
N GLY A 64 -24.22 4.28 -13.22
CA GLY A 64 -25.17 3.67 -14.17
C GLY A 64 -26.15 2.66 -13.57
N LEU A 65 -26.27 2.60 -12.24
CA LEU A 65 -27.21 1.75 -11.51
C LEU A 65 -27.71 2.41 -10.22
N THR A 66 -28.73 1.82 -9.60
CA THR A 66 -29.20 2.17 -8.25
C THR A 66 -29.20 0.92 -7.38
N VAL A 67 -28.77 1.04 -6.13
CA VAL A 67 -28.89 -0.03 -5.13
C VAL A 67 -30.16 0.24 -4.31
N ASN A 68 -31.13 -0.66 -4.38
CA ASN A 68 -32.43 -0.50 -3.73
C ASN A 68 -32.44 -1.07 -2.31
N ASN A 69 -31.80 -2.23 -2.12
CA ASN A 69 -31.80 -2.96 -0.87
C ASN A 69 -30.57 -3.87 -0.79
N VAL A 70 -30.16 -4.21 0.43
CA VAL A 70 -29.13 -5.24 0.68
C VAL A 70 -29.59 -6.14 1.81
N GLU A 71 -29.70 -7.43 1.52
CA GLU A 71 -30.15 -8.45 2.47
C GLU A 71 -29.04 -9.49 2.71
N PRO A 72 -28.79 -9.87 3.98
CA PRO A 72 -27.85 -10.94 4.28
C PRO A 72 -28.55 -12.29 4.18
N ASP A 73 -27.90 -13.24 3.50
CA ASP A 73 -28.23 -14.66 3.58
C ASP A 73 -27.20 -15.36 4.46
N LEU A 74 -27.61 -15.68 5.69
CA LEU A 74 -26.74 -16.29 6.69
C LEU A 74 -26.56 -17.80 6.47
N ASP A 75 -27.45 -18.45 5.72
CA ASP A 75 -27.34 -19.87 5.41
C ASP A 75 -26.27 -20.11 4.34
N PHE A 76 -26.09 -19.13 3.43
CA PHE A 76 -25.09 -19.17 2.36
C PHE A 76 -23.87 -18.28 2.58
N ILE A 77 -23.87 -17.46 3.65
CA ILE A 77 -22.82 -16.48 3.94
C ILE A 77 -22.64 -15.53 2.74
N SER A 78 -23.75 -14.92 2.31
CA SER A 78 -23.77 -13.99 1.18
C SER A 78 -24.55 -12.71 1.48
N LEU A 79 -24.24 -11.66 0.72
CA LEU A 79 -24.97 -10.41 0.68
C LEU A 79 -25.65 -10.28 -0.68
N ILE A 80 -26.97 -10.11 -0.66
CA ILE A 80 -27.81 -9.99 -1.85
C ILE A 80 -28.20 -8.53 -2.01
N PHE A 81 -27.71 -7.91 -3.09
CA PHE A 81 -28.01 -6.55 -3.48
C PHE A 81 -29.13 -6.56 -4.51
N SER A 82 -30.26 -5.93 -4.20
CA SER A 82 -31.28 -5.62 -5.20
C SER A 82 -30.87 -4.34 -5.92
N VAL A 83 -30.64 -4.41 -7.23
CA VAL A 83 -30.14 -3.29 -8.04
C VAL A 83 -31.06 -2.99 -9.22
N ASP A 84 -30.99 -1.77 -9.74
CA ASP A 84 -31.61 -1.38 -11.00
C ASP A 84 -30.52 -0.85 -11.94
N VAL A 85 -30.04 -1.68 -12.88
CA VAL A 85 -28.97 -1.28 -13.81
C VAL A 85 -29.55 -0.65 -15.09
N THR A 86 -29.46 0.67 -15.19
CA THR A 86 -30.03 1.46 -16.30
C THR A 86 -29.06 1.74 -17.44
N SER A 87 -27.75 1.59 -17.20
CA SER A 87 -26.69 1.80 -18.19
C SER A 87 -25.91 0.50 -18.45
N SER A 88 -25.26 0.39 -19.62
CA SER A 88 -24.44 -0.79 -19.94
C SER A 88 -23.03 -0.38 -20.41
N PRO A 89 -21.97 -0.69 -19.64
CA PRO A 89 -22.03 -1.31 -18.32
C PRO A 89 -22.46 -0.31 -17.23
N GLY A 90 -23.14 -0.82 -16.19
CA GLY A 90 -23.16 -0.18 -14.87
C GLY A 90 -21.99 -0.71 -14.03
N THR A 91 -21.57 0.05 -13.03
CA THR A 91 -20.49 -0.37 -12.10
C THR A 91 -20.95 -0.20 -10.66
N LEU A 92 -20.85 -1.28 -9.88
CA LEU A 92 -21.00 -1.26 -8.43
C LEU A 92 -19.61 -1.41 -7.81
N GLU A 93 -19.13 -0.37 -7.13
CA GLU A 93 -17.95 -0.44 -6.28
C GLU A 93 -18.42 -0.55 -4.83
N VAL A 94 -18.04 -1.60 -4.11
CA VAL A 94 -18.51 -1.86 -2.76
C VAL A 94 -17.34 -2.17 -1.84
N THR A 95 -17.34 -1.59 -0.64
CA THR A 95 -16.31 -1.80 0.37
C THR A 95 -16.90 -2.51 1.58
N PHE A 96 -16.29 -3.63 1.94
CA PHE A 96 -16.63 -4.39 3.14
C PHE A 96 -15.57 -4.19 4.21
N GLU A 97 -16.00 -3.97 5.45
CA GLU A 97 -15.16 -4.21 6.61
C GLU A 97 -14.98 -5.71 6.80
N ARG A 98 -13.74 -6.19 6.88
CA ARG A 98 -13.43 -7.63 7.01
C ARG A 98 -13.97 -8.26 8.30
N SER A 99 -14.15 -7.46 9.35
CA SER A 99 -14.80 -7.90 10.59
C SER A 99 -16.27 -8.25 10.33
N PHE A 100 -16.94 -7.51 9.45
CA PHE A 100 -18.34 -7.72 9.10
C PHE A 100 -18.52 -8.80 8.04
N PHE A 101 -17.80 -8.74 6.93
CA PHE A 101 -17.96 -9.66 5.81
C PHE A 101 -16.63 -9.88 5.10
N ASP A 102 -16.16 -11.13 5.02
CA ASP A 102 -14.90 -11.48 4.36
C ASP A 102 -14.98 -12.87 3.71
N SER A 103 -14.06 -13.13 2.80
CA SER A 103 -13.80 -14.45 2.20
C SER A 103 -12.39 -14.89 2.58
N ILE A 104 -12.32 -15.86 3.48
CA ILE A 104 -11.09 -16.43 4.04
C ILE A 104 -11.14 -17.95 3.90
N TYR A 105 -10.04 -18.54 3.43
CA TYR A 105 -9.84 -19.99 3.36
C TYR A 105 -8.51 -20.37 3.98
N GLN A 106 -8.54 -21.28 4.96
CA GLN A 106 -7.36 -21.73 5.73
C GLN A 106 -6.51 -20.57 6.30
N GLY A 107 -7.16 -19.48 6.72
CA GLY A 107 -6.51 -18.32 7.33
C GLY A 107 -5.80 -17.39 6.35
N SER A 108 -6.03 -17.56 5.03
CA SER A 108 -5.58 -16.64 3.99
C SER A 108 -6.78 -16.07 3.25
N ASP A 109 -6.61 -14.88 2.68
CA ASP A 109 -7.61 -14.26 1.82
C ASP A 109 -7.97 -15.22 0.68
N ASP A 110 -9.26 -15.50 0.55
CA ASP A 110 -9.83 -16.18 -0.60
C ASP A 110 -10.65 -15.18 -1.41
N ALA A 111 -10.88 -15.47 -2.68
CA ALA A 111 -11.71 -14.61 -3.51
C ALA A 111 -13.17 -14.66 -3.03
N PHE A 112 -13.89 -13.54 -3.12
CA PHE A 112 -15.34 -13.59 -3.07
C PHE A 112 -15.86 -14.28 -4.33
N ILE A 113 -17.00 -14.97 -4.24
CA ILE A 113 -17.75 -15.39 -5.42
C ILE A 113 -18.84 -14.34 -5.65
N VAL A 114 -18.97 -13.86 -6.89
CA VAL A 114 -19.97 -12.84 -7.24
C VAL A 114 -20.87 -13.40 -8.32
N LEU A 115 -22.17 -13.28 -8.13
CA LEU A 115 -23.20 -13.64 -9.10
C LEU A 115 -24.07 -12.42 -9.38
N ALA A 116 -24.45 -12.23 -10.64
CA ALA A 116 -25.39 -11.22 -11.10
C ALA A 116 -26.50 -11.94 -11.86
N ASP A 117 -27.73 -11.91 -11.34
CA ASP A 117 -28.86 -12.72 -11.79
C ASP A 117 -28.52 -14.23 -11.98
N GLY A 118 -27.58 -14.74 -11.17
CA GLY A 118 -27.09 -16.13 -11.22
C GLY A 118 -25.93 -16.41 -12.18
N ASP A 119 -25.49 -15.43 -12.98
CA ASP A 119 -24.30 -15.54 -13.84
C ASP A 119 -23.08 -14.85 -13.20
N GLU A 120 -21.86 -15.27 -13.49
CA GLU A 120 -20.64 -14.62 -12.97
C GLU A 120 -20.32 -13.33 -13.77
N PRO A 121 -20.39 -12.13 -13.17
CA PRO A 121 -20.02 -10.90 -13.84
C PRO A 121 -18.50 -10.70 -13.86
N SER A 122 -18.03 -9.71 -14.62
CA SER A 122 -16.65 -9.25 -14.48
C SER A 122 -16.51 -8.43 -13.21
N TYR A 123 -15.64 -8.84 -12.30
CA TYR A 123 -15.30 -8.07 -11.11
C TYR A 123 -13.80 -8.15 -10.79
N SER A 124 -13.35 -7.24 -9.93
CA SER A 124 -11.99 -7.25 -9.38
C SER A 124 -11.98 -6.65 -7.99
N GLU A 125 -11.07 -7.11 -7.13
CA GLU A 125 -10.75 -6.43 -5.88
C GLU A 125 -9.78 -5.27 -6.16
N THR A 126 -10.26 -4.06 -5.97
CA THR A 126 -9.53 -2.82 -6.28
C THR A 126 -8.65 -2.38 -5.12
N GLU A 127 -9.02 -2.74 -3.90
CA GLU A 127 -8.24 -2.46 -2.69
C GLU A 127 -8.42 -3.57 -1.65
N THR A 128 -7.33 -4.00 -1.05
CA THR A 128 -7.29 -5.04 -0.01
C THR A 128 -6.38 -4.54 1.11
N THR A 129 -6.95 -4.25 2.27
CA THR A 129 -6.22 -3.80 3.46
C THR A 129 -6.34 -4.84 4.58
N ALA A 130 -5.74 -4.56 5.75
CA ALA A 130 -5.91 -5.42 6.93
C ALA A 130 -7.34 -5.37 7.51
N THR A 131 -8.13 -4.34 7.20
CA THR A 131 -9.45 -4.09 7.81
C THR A 131 -10.59 -4.06 6.81
N SER A 132 -10.30 -3.92 5.51
CA SER A 132 -11.32 -3.79 4.47
C SER A 132 -10.92 -4.46 3.16
N ARG A 133 -11.93 -4.73 2.33
CA ARG A 133 -11.80 -5.13 0.92
C ARG A 133 -12.80 -4.37 0.08
N THR A 134 -12.34 -3.86 -1.07
CA THR A 134 -13.16 -3.13 -2.03
C THR A 134 -13.24 -3.91 -3.33
N LEU A 135 -14.46 -4.19 -3.77
CA LEU A 135 -14.76 -4.87 -5.03
C LEU A 135 -15.31 -3.85 -6.02
N SER A 136 -14.92 -3.98 -7.29
CA SER A 136 -15.54 -3.28 -8.42
C SER A 136 -16.16 -4.31 -9.35
N ILE A 137 -17.47 -4.22 -9.54
CA ILE A 137 -18.30 -5.20 -10.25
C ILE A 137 -18.95 -4.51 -11.45
N THR A 138 -18.72 -5.04 -12.65
CA THR A 138 -19.28 -4.52 -13.90
C THR A 138 -20.54 -5.31 -14.27
N LEU A 139 -21.66 -4.62 -14.43
CA LEU A 139 -22.99 -5.21 -14.58
C LEU A 139 -23.62 -4.83 -15.94
N PRO A 140 -24.26 -5.79 -16.65
CA PRO A 140 -25.04 -5.48 -17.83
C PRO A 140 -26.35 -4.75 -17.47
N SER A 141 -26.89 -3.99 -18.42
CA SER A 141 -28.21 -3.37 -18.24
C SER A 141 -29.29 -4.42 -18.05
N GLY A 142 -30.21 -4.14 -17.13
CA GLY A 142 -31.29 -5.05 -16.76
C GLY A 142 -30.91 -6.05 -15.67
N THR A 143 -29.70 -5.99 -15.11
CA THR A 143 -29.38 -6.75 -13.88
C THR A 143 -30.28 -6.27 -12.75
N GLU A 144 -30.90 -7.20 -12.02
CA GLU A 144 -31.82 -6.93 -10.92
C GLU A 144 -31.24 -7.36 -9.56
N GLU A 145 -30.31 -8.32 -9.56
CA GLU A 145 -29.72 -8.90 -8.37
C GLU A 145 -28.21 -9.08 -8.50
N VAL A 146 -27.48 -8.77 -7.42
CA VAL A 146 -26.06 -9.13 -7.27
C VAL A 146 -25.88 -9.84 -5.93
N GLU A 147 -25.46 -11.10 -5.97
CA GLU A 147 -25.10 -11.87 -4.79
C GLU A 147 -23.57 -11.92 -4.65
N ILE A 148 -23.07 -11.55 -3.47
CA ILE A 148 -21.64 -11.62 -3.13
C ILE A 148 -21.50 -12.62 -1.99
N ILE A 149 -20.78 -13.70 -2.24
CA ILE A 149 -20.63 -14.84 -1.34
C ILE A 149 -19.23 -14.81 -0.74
N GLY A 150 -19.16 -14.92 0.59
CA GLY A 150 -17.95 -14.99 1.38
C GLY A 150 -17.90 -16.25 2.24
N THR A 151 -17.09 -16.21 3.30
CA THR A 151 -17.00 -17.32 4.27
C THR A 151 -17.10 -16.86 5.72
N VAL A 152 -17.18 -15.55 5.96
CA VAL A 152 -17.25 -14.94 7.28
C VAL A 152 -18.35 -13.89 7.34
N PHE A 153 -19.18 -13.96 8.39
CA PHE A 153 -20.10 -12.90 8.81
C PHE A 153 -19.82 -12.49 10.25
N ALA A 154 -19.87 -11.18 10.54
CA ALA A 154 -19.89 -10.58 11.87
C ALA A 154 -18.86 -11.19 12.84
N SER A 155 -17.64 -11.44 12.37
CA SER A 155 -16.57 -11.96 13.21
C SER A 155 -16.11 -10.91 14.23
N PRO A 156 -15.77 -11.34 15.46
CA PRO A 156 -15.17 -10.43 16.43
C PRO A 156 -13.86 -9.90 15.85
N GLN A 157 -13.76 -8.57 15.75
CA GLN A 157 -12.57 -7.88 15.27
C GLN A 157 -11.34 -8.35 16.07
N PRO A 158 -10.22 -8.71 15.44
CA PRO A 158 -8.98 -8.93 16.17
C PRO A 158 -8.61 -7.63 16.91
N GLU A 159 -8.33 -7.72 18.20
CA GLU A 159 -7.88 -6.57 18.98
C GLU A 159 -6.66 -5.96 18.30
N PRO A 160 -6.59 -4.61 18.17
CA PRO A 160 -5.43 -3.97 17.58
C PRO A 160 -4.17 -4.41 18.34
N GLU A 161 -3.15 -4.85 17.62
CA GLU A 161 -1.87 -5.19 18.24
C GLU A 161 -1.37 -3.99 19.06
N PRO A 162 -0.91 -4.21 20.30
CA PRO A 162 -0.43 -3.12 21.14
C PRO A 162 0.69 -2.39 20.41
N GLU A 163 0.60 -1.05 20.35
CA GLU A 163 1.67 -0.22 19.80
C GLU A 163 3.01 -0.61 20.44
N PRO A 164 4.10 -0.72 19.65
CA PRO A 164 5.41 -1.05 20.20
C PRO A 164 5.76 -0.03 21.26
N THR A 165 5.94 -0.49 22.51
CA THR A 165 6.43 0.38 23.58
C THR A 165 7.75 0.97 23.14
N PRO A 166 7.96 2.29 23.26
CA PRO A 166 9.22 2.92 22.89
C PRO A 166 10.37 2.18 23.61
N GLU A 167 11.36 1.74 22.84
CA GLU A 167 12.56 1.12 23.40
C GLU A 167 13.17 2.10 24.42
N PRO A 168 13.58 1.62 25.60
CA PRO A 168 14.25 2.47 26.57
C PRO A 168 15.49 3.09 25.91
N GLU A 169 15.63 4.42 26.04
CA GLU A 169 16.83 5.11 25.56
C GLU A 169 18.08 4.40 26.11
N PRO A 170 19.11 4.15 25.27
CA PRO A 170 20.33 3.50 25.70
C PRO A 170 20.93 4.28 26.87
N GLU A 171 21.16 3.59 27.99
CA GLU A 171 21.85 4.19 29.13
C GLU A 171 23.22 4.73 28.66
N PRO A 172 23.62 5.92 29.12
CA PRO A 172 24.90 6.52 28.73
C PRO A 172 26.04 5.56 29.08
N GLU A 173 26.90 5.28 28.09
CA GLU A 173 28.06 4.41 28.28
C GLU A 173 28.91 4.91 29.47
N PRO A 174 29.30 4.02 30.40
CA PRO A 174 30.12 4.41 31.53
C PRO A 174 31.48 4.95 31.04
N GLU A 175 31.88 6.11 31.56
CA GLU A 175 33.16 6.73 31.22
C GLU A 175 34.32 5.72 31.38
N PRO A 176 35.24 5.66 30.40
CA PRO A 176 36.35 4.72 30.44
C PRO A 176 37.20 4.98 31.69
N LYS A 177 37.33 3.95 32.53
CA LYS A 177 38.22 3.98 33.69
C LYS A 177 39.67 4.24 33.22
N PRO A 178 40.43 5.07 33.95
CA PRO A 178 41.82 5.35 33.61
C PRO A 178 42.63 4.06 33.53
N GLU A 179 43.39 3.91 32.44
CA GLU A 179 44.25 2.75 32.22
C GLU A 179 45.24 2.58 33.38
N PRO A 180 45.37 1.37 33.94
CA PRO A 180 46.39 1.10 34.94
C PRO A 180 47.78 1.23 34.30
N THR A 181 48.66 1.96 34.98
CA THR A 181 50.07 2.11 34.59
C THR A 181 50.76 0.74 34.55
N PRO A 182 51.62 0.47 33.55
CA PRO A 182 52.29 -0.81 33.42
C PRO A 182 53.17 -1.08 34.65
N GLN A 183 52.89 -2.16 35.38
CA GLN A 183 53.82 -2.67 36.37
C GLN A 183 55.02 -3.34 35.68
N PRO A 184 56.23 -3.24 36.26
CA PRO A 184 57.42 -3.84 35.70
C PRO A 184 57.31 -5.37 35.65
N LYS A 185 57.66 -5.90 34.48
CA LYS A 185 57.64 -7.32 34.12
C LYS A 185 58.59 -8.12 35.03
N PRO A 186 58.11 -9.11 35.80
CA PRO A 186 58.98 -10.02 36.52
C PRO A 186 59.74 -10.94 35.54
N GLU A 187 61.04 -11.12 35.76
CA GLU A 187 61.86 -12.09 35.03
C GLU A 187 61.41 -13.52 35.37
N GLU A 188 60.99 -14.26 34.35
CA GLU A 188 60.62 -15.68 34.46
C GLU A 188 61.86 -16.55 34.62
N LYS A 189 61.87 -17.35 35.69
CA LYS A 189 62.78 -18.50 35.83
C LYS A 189 62.25 -19.69 35.01
N PRO A 190 63.12 -20.61 34.57
CA PRO A 190 62.71 -21.75 33.73
C PRO A 190 61.83 -22.71 34.53
N GLN A 191 60.62 -22.97 34.04
CA GLN A 191 59.79 -24.09 34.51
C GLN A 191 60.10 -25.37 33.72
N PRO A 192 60.06 -26.54 34.38
CA PRO A 192 60.35 -27.82 33.74
C PRO A 192 59.18 -28.31 32.88
N THR A 193 59.54 -29.07 31.85
CA THR A 193 58.66 -29.79 30.91
C THR A 193 57.65 -30.70 31.61
N PRO A 194 56.34 -30.55 31.32
CA PRO A 194 55.34 -31.56 31.66
C PRO A 194 55.36 -32.73 30.67
N GLU A 195 55.39 -33.95 31.21
CA GLU A 195 55.22 -35.20 30.47
C GLU A 195 53.82 -35.31 29.83
N GLU A 196 53.80 -35.89 28.63
CA GLU A 196 52.60 -36.12 27.82
C GLU A 196 51.62 -37.09 28.51
N LYS A 197 50.35 -36.68 28.60
CA LYS A 197 49.23 -37.57 28.92
C LYS A 197 48.48 -37.92 27.63
N PRO A 198 48.09 -39.18 27.40
CA PRO A 198 47.48 -39.58 26.14
C PRO A 198 46.09 -38.97 25.95
N THR A 199 45.84 -38.52 24.72
CA THR A 199 44.55 -38.05 24.21
C THR A 199 43.54 -39.20 24.12
N PRO A 200 42.28 -39.00 24.55
CA PRO A 200 41.19 -39.88 24.18
C PRO A 200 40.70 -39.53 22.76
N LYS A 201 40.54 -40.57 21.95
CA LYS A 201 39.94 -40.55 20.62
C LYS A 201 38.47 -40.11 20.71
N PRO A 202 38.00 -39.13 19.90
CA PRO A 202 36.57 -38.80 19.83
C PRO A 202 35.77 -40.00 19.32
N GLU A 203 34.82 -40.45 20.12
CA GLU A 203 33.81 -41.43 19.75
C GLU A 203 32.74 -40.69 18.92
N GLU A 204 32.67 -41.01 17.63
CA GLU A 204 31.70 -40.46 16.70
C GLU A 204 30.29 -40.93 17.09
N LYS A 205 29.45 -40.00 17.54
CA LYS A 205 28.00 -40.20 17.57
C LYS A 205 27.50 -40.40 16.12
N PRO A 206 26.69 -41.42 15.84
CA PRO A 206 26.05 -41.56 14.53
C PRO A 206 25.09 -40.39 14.32
N ARG A 207 25.33 -39.58 13.29
CA ARG A 207 24.41 -38.55 12.83
C ARG A 207 23.24 -39.27 12.14
N THR A 208 22.11 -39.35 12.82
CA THR A 208 20.87 -39.97 12.29
C THR A 208 20.07 -39.03 11.38
N GLU A 209 20.53 -37.80 11.18
CA GLU A 209 19.87 -36.81 10.34
C GLU A 209 20.79 -36.45 9.18
N CYS A 210 20.36 -36.82 7.99
CA CYS A 210 20.99 -36.43 6.74
C CYS A 210 20.51 -35.02 6.35
N GLY A 211 21.40 -34.20 5.81
CA GLY A 211 21.06 -32.84 5.38
C GLY A 211 20.05 -32.82 4.22
N PRO A 212 19.43 -31.65 3.94
CA PRO A 212 18.45 -31.51 2.87
C PRO A 212 18.97 -32.07 1.53
N GLY A 213 18.16 -32.91 0.87
CA GLY A 213 18.51 -33.57 -0.41
C GLY A 213 19.19 -34.95 -0.30
N THR A 214 19.38 -35.49 0.91
CA THR A 214 19.97 -36.84 1.11
C THR A 214 19.11 -37.73 2.00
N ILE A 215 19.07 -39.02 1.71
CA ILE A 215 18.39 -40.04 2.53
C ILE A 215 19.41 -40.96 3.20
N LEU A 216 19.11 -41.40 4.43
CA LEU A 216 19.94 -42.37 5.15
C LEU A 216 19.69 -43.77 4.58
N LYS A 217 20.68 -44.34 3.87
CA LYS A 217 20.65 -45.71 3.37
C LYS A 217 21.89 -46.45 3.84
N ASP A 218 21.71 -47.55 4.55
CA ASP A 218 22.80 -48.38 5.12
C ASP A 218 23.77 -47.59 6.03
N GLY A 219 23.25 -46.59 6.76
CA GLY A 219 24.05 -45.76 7.68
C GLY A 219 24.89 -44.67 6.98
N VAL A 220 24.71 -44.48 5.67
CA VAL A 220 25.39 -43.46 4.87
C VAL A 220 24.34 -42.55 4.22
N CYS A 221 24.56 -41.25 4.25
CA CYS A 221 23.70 -40.31 3.53
C CYS A 221 23.98 -40.44 2.02
N VAL A 222 22.98 -40.86 1.26
CA VAL A 222 23.03 -40.98 -0.21
C VAL A 222 22.06 -39.98 -0.83
N LEU A 223 22.37 -39.50 -2.03
CA LEU A 223 21.54 -38.52 -2.74
C LEU A 223 20.14 -39.09 -3.00
N ASP A 224 19.08 -38.40 -2.56
CA ASP A 224 17.71 -38.79 -2.91
C ASP A 224 17.49 -38.46 -4.39
N GLN A 225 17.24 -39.47 -5.23
CA GLN A 225 16.96 -39.28 -6.65
C GLN A 225 15.63 -38.56 -6.89
N ARG A 226 14.88 -38.23 -5.83
CA ARG A 226 13.72 -37.36 -5.84
C ARG A 226 14.16 -35.98 -5.35
N CYS A 227 14.47 -35.10 -6.29
CA CYS A 227 14.67 -33.68 -5.96
C CYS A 227 13.38 -33.12 -5.33
N GLY A 228 13.53 -32.29 -4.28
CA GLY A 228 12.40 -31.72 -3.55
C GLY A 228 11.54 -30.78 -4.42
N PRO A 229 10.34 -30.37 -3.95
CA PRO A 229 9.47 -29.48 -4.70
C PRO A 229 10.21 -28.20 -5.14
N GLY A 230 10.18 -27.90 -6.44
CA GLY A 230 10.89 -26.75 -7.05
C GLY A 230 12.27 -27.04 -7.63
N THR A 231 12.77 -28.28 -7.57
CA THR A 231 14.08 -28.67 -8.11
C THR A 231 13.99 -29.87 -9.06
N VAL A 232 14.81 -29.91 -10.11
CA VAL A 232 14.88 -31.01 -11.09
C VAL A 232 16.30 -31.59 -11.10
N LEU A 233 16.42 -32.91 -11.29
CA LEU A 233 17.71 -33.61 -11.36
C LEU A 233 18.31 -33.45 -12.75
N GLU A 234 19.39 -32.68 -12.88
CA GLU A 234 20.17 -32.52 -14.11
C GLU A 234 21.63 -32.93 -13.82
N ASP A 235 22.18 -33.87 -14.59
CA ASP A 235 23.56 -34.40 -14.44
C ASP A 235 23.96 -34.84 -13.02
N GLY A 236 23.00 -35.35 -12.23
CA GLY A 236 23.23 -35.82 -10.86
C GLY A 236 23.26 -34.72 -9.80
N VAL A 237 22.88 -33.48 -10.16
CA VAL A 237 22.74 -32.35 -9.26
C VAL A 237 21.30 -31.84 -9.31
N CYS A 238 20.67 -31.61 -8.16
CA CYS A 238 19.36 -30.97 -8.13
C CYS A 238 19.55 -29.47 -8.43
N VAL A 239 19.02 -29.02 -9.57
CA VAL A 239 19.01 -27.61 -9.98
C VAL A 239 17.64 -27.00 -9.70
N VAL A 240 17.62 -25.75 -9.25
CA VAL A 240 16.37 -24.99 -9.05
C VAL A 240 15.76 -24.72 -10.41
N VAL A 241 14.50 -25.11 -10.60
CA VAL A 241 13.76 -24.77 -11.82
C VAL A 241 13.44 -23.29 -11.74
N SER A 242 14.30 -22.45 -12.31
CA SER A 242 13.92 -21.10 -12.70
C SER A 242 12.91 -21.25 -13.83
N THR A 243 11.63 -21.34 -13.49
CA THR A 243 10.55 -21.18 -14.46
C THR A 243 10.85 -19.93 -15.29
N PRO A 244 10.76 -19.97 -16.63
CA PRO A 244 10.89 -18.77 -17.44
C PRO A 244 9.87 -17.76 -16.89
N GLN A 245 10.41 -16.67 -16.36
CA GLN A 245 9.64 -15.50 -16.00
C GLN A 245 8.63 -15.24 -17.12
N PRO A 246 7.32 -15.14 -16.84
CA PRO A 246 6.39 -14.60 -17.82
C PRO A 246 6.99 -13.27 -18.24
N THR A 247 7.34 -13.16 -19.52
CA THR A 247 7.84 -11.93 -20.12
C THR A 247 6.96 -10.80 -19.64
N ALA A 248 7.54 -9.94 -18.79
CA ALA A 248 6.93 -8.69 -18.40
C ALA A 248 6.55 -7.97 -19.69
N SER A 249 5.24 -7.86 -19.92
CA SER A 249 4.72 -6.96 -20.93
C SER A 249 5.22 -5.56 -20.58
N PRO A 250 5.68 -4.78 -21.57
CA PRO A 250 6.20 -3.46 -21.29
C PRO A 250 5.06 -2.61 -20.72
N SER A 251 5.34 -2.04 -19.56
CA SER A 251 4.56 -1.06 -18.85
C SER A 251 3.96 -0.04 -19.84
N GLY A 252 2.64 -0.10 -20.01
CA GLY A 252 1.87 0.88 -20.76
C GLY A 252 1.82 2.21 -20.00
N MET A 253 2.93 2.92 -19.97
CA MET A 253 2.99 4.30 -19.51
C MET A 253 2.46 5.18 -20.67
N GLY A 254 1.25 5.74 -20.53
CA GLY A 254 0.83 6.86 -21.38
C GLY A 254 -0.58 6.85 -21.98
N LYS A 255 -1.62 6.42 -21.26
CA LYS A 255 -3.01 6.81 -21.61
C LYS A 255 -3.50 8.00 -20.80
N GLU A 256 -3.09 8.11 -19.53
CA GLU A 256 -3.41 9.25 -18.66
C GLU A 256 -2.73 10.56 -19.09
N LEU A 257 -1.51 10.50 -19.61
CA LEU A 257 -0.78 11.70 -20.09
C LEU A 257 -1.39 12.25 -21.40
N VAL A 258 -1.96 11.38 -22.23
CA VAL A 258 -2.54 11.78 -23.53
C VAL A 258 -3.90 12.46 -23.35
N TYR A 259 -4.74 11.99 -22.42
CA TYR A 259 -5.96 12.71 -22.04
C TYR A 259 -5.66 14.06 -21.37
N GLY A 260 -4.64 14.13 -20.52
CA GLY A 260 -4.20 15.39 -19.90
C GLY A 260 -3.74 16.44 -20.93
N ILE A 261 -2.98 16.03 -21.95
CA ILE A 261 -2.52 16.93 -23.01
C ILE A 261 -3.70 17.39 -23.90
N ILE A 262 -4.62 16.49 -24.28
CA ILE A 262 -5.78 16.85 -25.10
C ILE A 262 -6.73 17.79 -24.35
N ALA A 263 -7.00 17.53 -23.06
CA ALA A 263 -7.85 18.38 -22.23
C ALA A 263 -7.28 19.81 -22.09
N ALA A 264 -5.95 19.95 -21.92
CA ALA A 264 -5.29 21.25 -21.82
C ALA A 264 -5.44 22.11 -23.09
N PHE A 265 -5.37 21.49 -24.28
CA PHE A 265 -5.55 22.21 -25.55
C PHE A 265 -7.00 22.65 -25.80
N VAL A 266 -8.00 21.86 -25.35
CA VAL A 266 -9.42 22.23 -25.48
C VAL A 266 -9.75 23.43 -24.58
N VAL A 267 -9.26 23.44 -23.34
CA VAL A 267 -9.48 24.56 -22.40
C VAL A 267 -8.78 25.83 -22.91
N ALA A 268 -7.53 25.73 -23.39
CA ALA A 268 -6.82 26.87 -23.98
C ALA A 268 -7.53 27.43 -25.23
N GLY A 269 -8.09 26.54 -26.07
CA GLY A 269 -8.87 26.93 -27.25
C GLY A 269 -10.14 27.71 -26.90
N ILE A 270 -10.92 27.25 -25.92
CA ILE A 270 -12.15 27.91 -25.47
C ILE A 270 -11.84 29.29 -24.89
N VAL A 271 -10.82 29.40 -24.04
CA VAL A 271 -10.38 30.69 -23.46
C VAL A 271 -9.92 31.65 -24.55
N GLY A 272 -9.17 31.16 -25.55
CA GLY A 272 -8.74 31.96 -26.69
C GLY A 272 -9.90 32.52 -27.52
N ILE A 273 -10.94 31.72 -27.75
CA ILE A 273 -12.15 32.16 -28.48
C ILE A 273 -12.90 33.24 -27.69
N ILE A 274 -13.07 33.05 -26.38
CA ILE A 274 -13.76 34.03 -25.51
C ILE A 274 -12.99 35.36 -25.51
N LEU A 275 -11.66 35.33 -25.36
CA LEU A 275 -10.83 36.55 -25.40
C LEU A 275 -10.88 37.24 -26.77
N ALA A 276 -10.90 36.49 -27.87
CA ALA A 276 -11.04 37.04 -29.21
C ALA A 276 -12.40 37.71 -29.43
N LEU A 277 -13.49 37.12 -28.91
CA LEU A 277 -14.82 37.71 -28.98
C LEU A 277 -14.91 39.00 -28.15
N MET A 278 -14.33 39.03 -26.95
CA MET A 278 -14.26 40.25 -26.12
C MET A 278 -13.42 41.35 -26.78
N SER A 279 -12.29 41.00 -27.40
CA SER A 279 -11.45 41.96 -28.14
C SER A 279 -12.15 42.54 -29.37
N LYS A 280 -12.99 41.73 -30.05
CA LYS A 280 -13.80 42.20 -31.18
C LYS A 280 -14.93 43.14 -30.72
N ALA A 281 -15.54 42.86 -29.56
CA ALA A 281 -16.56 43.73 -28.98
C ALA A 281 -15.99 45.07 -28.47
N SER A 282 -14.78 45.08 -27.89
CA SER A 282 -14.14 46.31 -27.39
C SER A 282 -13.67 47.26 -28.49
N LYS A 283 -13.52 46.76 -29.74
CA LYS A 283 -13.11 47.56 -30.90
C LYS A 283 -14.30 48.19 -31.64
N SER A 284 -15.52 47.86 -31.23
CA SER A 284 -16.79 48.35 -31.81
C SER A 284 -17.43 49.46 -30.98
N SER A 285 -16.75 49.98 -29.97
CA SER A 285 -17.24 51.07 -29.10
C SER A 285 -16.30 52.26 -29.10
#